data_AF-A0A8H7BSS8-F1
#
_entry.id   AF-A0A8H7BSS8-F1
#
_cell.length_a   1.000
_cell.length_b   1.000
_cell.length_c   1.000
_cell.angle_alpha   90.00
_cell.angle_beta   90.00
_cell.angle_gamma   90.00
#
_symmetry.space_group_name_H-M   'P 1'
#
loop_
_entity.id
_entity.type
_entity.pdbx_description
1 polymer ?
#
loop_
_entity_poly.entity_id
_entity_poly.type
_entity_poly.pdbx_seq_one_letter_code
_entity_poly.pdbx_strand_id
1 'polypeptide(L)'
;MGSDGNMYLTASENDNEEECVLLSAVPAYDISENNSAETIHSQRIPHRHERANTRYHVEEHFSRPEIVRDCVLGLSDGLTVPFALAAGLSSLGHRSIVIYGGLAELVSGAISMGLGGFLAAKSEADHYATERRREGLAGK
;
A
#
# COMPACT_ATOMS: atom_id res chain seq x y z
N MET A 1 2.79 52.28 23.94
CA MET A 1 2.24 50.91 23.88
C MET A 1 1.05 50.94 22.95
N GLY A 2 1.27 50.63 21.68
CA GLY A 2 0.23 50.56 20.66
C GLY A 2 -0.30 49.14 20.59
N SER A 3 -1.60 49.02 20.76
CA SER A 3 -2.38 47.80 20.66
C SER A 3 -2.59 47.46 19.18
N ASP A 4 -1.98 46.37 18.71
CA ASP A 4 -2.41 45.75 17.46
C ASP A 4 -3.00 44.38 17.79
N GLY A 5 -4.31 44.41 18.06
CA GLY A 5 -5.15 43.24 17.93
C GLY A 5 -5.32 42.95 16.45
N ASN A 6 -4.70 41.88 15.96
CA ASN A 6 -5.10 41.29 14.69
C ASN A 6 -6.10 40.18 14.99
N MET A 7 -7.37 40.51 14.74
CA MET A 7 -8.48 39.59 14.80
C MET A 7 -8.35 38.53 13.70
N TYR A 8 -8.56 37.29 14.12
CA TYR A 8 -8.73 36.10 13.30
C TYR A 8 -9.84 36.27 12.25
N LEU A 9 -9.51 36.01 10.99
CA LEU A 9 -10.43 35.61 9.91
C LEU A 9 -9.66 34.63 9.02
N THR A 10 -9.91 33.33 9.18
CA THR A 10 -10.80 32.47 8.37
C THR A 10 -10.05 31.70 7.29
N ALA A 11 -9.93 30.39 7.52
CA ALA A 11 -9.89 29.40 6.45
C ALA A 11 -10.76 28.24 6.94
N SER A 12 -12.04 28.34 6.60
CA SER A 12 -12.94 27.20 6.52
C SER A 12 -12.51 26.39 5.29
N GLU A 13 -11.60 25.45 5.48
CA GLU A 13 -11.46 24.31 4.58
C GLU A 13 -11.98 23.10 5.35
N ASN A 14 -13.27 22.84 5.15
CA ASN A 14 -13.82 21.50 5.35
C ASN A 14 -13.20 20.64 4.26
N ASP A 15 -12.01 20.11 4.54
CA ASP A 15 -11.53 18.95 3.83
C ASP A 15 -12.09 17.73 4.54
N ASN A 16 -12.82 16.98 3.75
CA ASN A 16 -13.57 15.82 4.14
C ASN A 16 -12.55 14.74 4.48
N GLU A 17 -12.13 14.69 5.73
CA GLU A 17 -11.15 13.74 6.28
C GLU A 17 -11.73 12.34 6.49
N GLU A 18 -12.75 11.98 5.70
CA GLU A 18 -13.35 10.66 5.73
C GLU A 18 -12.81 9.91 4.50
N GLU A 19 -11.92 8.92 4.78
CA GLU A 19 -11.45 7.86 3.86
C GLU A 19 -9.99 7.94 3.35
N CYS A 20 -9.04 8.44 4.16
CA CYS A 20 -7.60 8.17 3.96
C CYS A 20 -7.01 7.18 5.01
N VAL A 21 -7.84 6.58 5.88
CA VAL A 21 -7.40 5.83 7.08
C VAL A 21 -7.84 4.36 7.09
N LEU A 22 -7.77 3.67 5.94
CA LEU A 22 -7.93 2.20 5.92
C LEU A 22 -6.80 1.45 5.20
N LEU A 23 -5.70 2.11 4.83
CA LEU A 23 -4.55 1.46 4.21
C LEU A 23 -3.16 1.90 4.72
N SER A 24 -3.08 2.74 5.76
CA SER A 24 -1.80 3.03 6.43
C SER A 24 -1.31 1.90 7.35
N ALA A 25 -1.96 0.73 7.33
CA ALA A 25 -1.55 -0.43 8.10
C ALA A 25 -1.76 -1.75 7.36
N VAL A 26 -1.52 -1.81 6.05
CA VAL A 26 -1.21 -3.11 5.43
C VAL A 26 0.27 -3.38 5.73
N PRO A 27 0.61 -4.22 6.73
CA PRO A 27 1.99 -4.62 6.90
C PRO A 27 2.43 -5.28 5.59
N ALA A 28 3.68 -5.06 5.20
CA ALA A 28 4.31 -5.80 4.11
C ALA A 28 3.85 -7.26 4.16
N TYR A 29 3.14 -7.71 3.13
CA TYR A 29 2.64 -9.07 3.03
C TYR A 29 3.86 -9.98 2.88
N ASP A 30 4.38 -10.41 4.02
CA ASP A 30 5.47 -11.37 4.14
C ASP A 30 4.88 -12.77 3.93
N ILE A 31 5.31 -13.43 2.86
CA ILE A 31 4.91 -14.80 2.58
C ILE A 31 5.88 -15.71 3.32
N SER A 32 5.61 -16.03 4.58
CA SER A 32 6.14 -17.23 5.24
C SER A 32 5.37 -17.58 6.52
N GLU A 33 5.16 -18.88 6.71
CA GLU A 33 4.78 -19.57 7.96
C GLU A 33 3.29 -19.63 8.37
N ASN A 34 2.60 -20.41 7.57
CA ASN A 34 1.80 -21.55 8.02
C ASN A 34 2.47 -22.41 9.11
N ASN A 35 2.15 -22.21 10.41
CA ASN A 35 1.53 -23.23 11.26
C ASN A 35 1.22 -22.74 12.68
N SER A 36 0.12 -23.27 13.21
CA SER A 36 -0.46 -23.02 14.53
C SER A 36 0.40 -23.56 15.69
N ALA A 37 0.39 -22.82 16.81
CA ALA A 37 0.36 -23.28 18.22
C ALA A 37 1.39 -22.63 19.17
N GLU A 38 0.85 -21.98 20.21
CA GLU A 38 1.30 -21.91 21.62
C GLU A 38 2.79 -21.70 21.99
N THR A 39 3.04 -20.55 22.65
CA THR A 39 3.42 -20.46 24.07
C THR A 39 4.69 -21.19 24.58
N ILE A 40 5.64 -20.37 25.06
CA ILE A 40 6.78 -20.64 25.98
C ILE A 40 7.99 -21.35 25.36
N HIS A 41 9.14 -20.64 25.25
CA HIS A 41 10.36 -20.92 26.03
C HIS A 41 11.51 -19.99 25.60
N SER A 42 12.14 -19.32 26.57
CA SER A 42 13.45 -18.69 26.40
C SER A 42 14.51 -19.78 26.21
N GLN A 43 15.15 -19.84 25.04
CA GLN A 43 16.37 -20.62 24.86
C GLN A 43 17.34 -19.93 23.91
N ARG A 44 18.25 -19.17 24.52
CA ARG A 44 19.43 -18.59 23.88
C ARG A 44 20.43 -19.73 23.65
N ILE A 45 20.61 -20.20 22.41
CA ILE A 45 21.67 -21.18 22.08
C ILE A 45 22.62 -20.56 21.04
N PRO A 46 23.93 -20.42 21.35
CA PRO A 46 24.92 -20.03 20.36
C PRO A 46 25.39 -21.29 19.61
N HIS A 47 25.07 -21.39 18.32
CA HIS A 47 25.66 -22.40 17.45
C HIS A 47 26.72 -21.77 16.55
N ARG A 48 27.99 -21.94 16.97
CA ARG A 48 29.19 -21.72 16.17
C ARG A 48 29.70 -23.07 15.68
N HIS A 49 29.56 -23.35 14.38
CA HIS A 49 30.47 -24.13 13.52
C HIS A 49 29.86 -24.14 12.10
N GLU A 50 30.45 -23.42 11.15
CA GLU A 50 31.50 -23.92 10.25
C GLU A 50 30.93 -24.51 8.95
N ARG A 51 30.89 -23.68 7.89
CA ARG A 51 31.68 -23.84 6.65
C ARG A 51 31.21 -22.82 5.62
N ALA A 52 32.14 -21.99 5.19
CA ALA A 52 32.02 -21.20 3.99
C ALA A 52 31.82 -22.14 2.79
N ASN A 53 30.57 -22.29 2.37
CA ASN A 53 30.24 -22.65 1.01
C ASN A 53 29.35 -21.52 0.51
N THR A 54 29.98 -20.40 0.17
CA THR A 54 29.36 -19.38 -0.68
C THR A 54 29.17 -19.99 -2.06
N ARG A 55 28.17 -20.88 -2.15
CA ARG A 55 27.44 -21.06 -3.38
C ARG A 55 26.98 -19.66 -3.73
N TYR A 56 27.54 -19.12 -4.80
CA TYR A 56 26.99 -17.96 -5.46
C TYR A 56 25.53 -18.30 -5.76
N HIS A 57 24.62 -17.82 -4.92
CA HIS A 57 23.22 -17.72 -5.29
C HIS A 57 23.23 -16.68 -6.40
N VAL A 58 23.25 -17.16 -7.65
CA VAL A 58 22.82 -16.37 -8.79
C VAL A 58 21.32 -16.28 -8.60
N GLU A 59 20.90 -15.30 -7.80
CA GLU A 59 19.52 -14.89 -7.84
C GLU A 59 19.30 -14.42 -9.27
N GLU A 60 18.45 -15.14 -10.01
CA GLU A 60 17.89 -14.54 -11.21
C GLU A 60 17.19 -13.28 -10.72
N HIS A 61 17.87 -12.13 -10.85
CA HIS A 61 17.30 -10.82 -10.61
C HIS A 61 16.19 -10.63 -11.62
N PHE A 62 15.04 -11.20 -11.26
CA PHE A 62 13.77 -11.04 -11.94
C PHE A 62 13.62 -9.55 -12.13
N SER A 63 13.66 -9.06 -13.36
CA SER A 63 14.26 -7.74 -13.57
C SER A 63 13.39 -6.57 -13.08
N ARG A 64 12.14 -6.81 -12.65
CA ARG A 64 11.17 -5.83 -12.10
C ARG A 64 10.05 -6.50 -11.28
N PRO A 65 10.30 -7.08 -10.09
CA PRO A 65 9.28 -7.77 -9.31
C PRO A 65 8.21 -6.82 -8.77
N GLU A 66 8.48 -5.51 -8.69
CA GLU A 66 7.51 -4.48 -8.30
C GLU A 66 6.32 -4.44 -9.27
N ILE A 67 6.58 -4.41 -10.58
CA ILE A 67 5.52 -4.32 -11.60
C ILE A 67 4.63 -5.56 -11.57
N VAL A 68 5.21 -6.74 -11.41
CA VAL A 68 4.43 -7.99 -11.35
C VAL A 68 3.55 -8.00 -10.10
N ARG A 69 4.08 -7.56 -8.95
CA ARG A 69 3.31 -7.43 -7.71
C ARG A 69 2.15 -6.44 -7.88
N ASP A 70 2.40 -5.25 -8.40
CA ASP A 70 1.36 -4.23 -8.60
C ASP A 70 0.27 -4.71 -9.57
N CYS A 71 0.65 -5.46 -10.62
CA CYS A 71 -0.30 -6.10 -11.52
C CYS A 71 -1.16 -7.16 -10.82
N VAL A 72 -0.56 -8.02 -9.98
CA VAL A 72 -1.30 -9.06 -9.26
C VAL A 72 -2.25 -8.45 -8.23
N LEU A 73 -1.83 -7.41 -7.52
CA LEU A 73 -2.67 -6.68 -6.57
C LEU A 73 -3.87 -6.05 -7.29
N GLY A 74 -3.62 -5.32 -8.38
CA GLY A 74 -4.69 -4.66 -9.12
C GLY A 74 -5.65 -5.61 -9.82
N LEU A 75 -5.15 -6.74 -10.33
CA LEU A 75 -5.99 -7.78 -10.91
C LEU A 75 -6.83 -8.47 -9.83
N SER A 76 -6.24 -8.76 -8.66
CA SER A 76 -6.95 -9.42 -7.56
C SER A 76 -8.07 -8.53 -7.01
N ASP A 77 -7.81 -7.24 -6.82
CA ASP A 77 -8.82 -6.27 -6.39
C ASP A 77 -9.89 -6.06 -7.48
N GLY A 78 -9.45 -5.94 -8.74
CA GLY A 78 -10.31 -5.77 -9.91
C GLY A 78 -11.20 -6.96 -10.24
N LEU A 79 -10.94 -8.14 -9.67
CA LEU A 79 -11.83 -9.31 -9.76
C LEU A 79 -12.69 -9.47 -8.50
N THR A 80 -12.09 -9.29 -7.32
CA THR A 80 -12.75 -9.59 -6.05
C THR A 80 -13.87 -8.60 -5.74
N VAL A 81 -13.61 -7.29 -5.87
CA VAL A 81 -14.60 -6.26 -5.51
C VAL A 81 -15.77 -6.28 -6.49
N PRO A 82 -15.59 -6.28 -7.83
CA PRO A 82 -16.71 -6.40 -8.75
C PRO A 82 -17.47 -7.73 -8.63
N PHE A 83 -16.81 -8.82 -8.24
CA PHE A 83 -17.48 -10.10 -7.99
C PHE A 83 -18.39 -10.03 -6.75
N ALA A 84 -17.90 -9.48 -5.64
CA ALA A 84 -18.68 -9.29 -4.43
C ALA A 84 -19.87 -8.35 -4.69
N LEU A 85 -19.63 -7.24 -5.39
CA LEU A 85 -20.66 -6.29 -5.79
C LEU A 85 -21.72 -6.96 -6.67
N ALA A 86 -21.31 -7.68 -7.72
CA ALA A 86 -22.23 -8.38 -8.61
C ALA A 86 -23.06 -9.44 -7.88
N ALA A 87 -22.46 -10.16 -6.93
CA ALA A 87 -23.16 -11.12 -6.09
C ALA A 87 -24.24 -10.43 -5.23
N GLY A 88 -23.92 -9.28 -4.61
CA GLY A 88 -24.88 -8.47 -3.85
C GLY A 88 -26.03 -7.93 -4.71
N LEU A 89 -25.69 -7.34 -5.87
CA LEU A 89 -26.68 -6.79 -6.81
C LEU A 89 -27.54 -7.87 -7.50
N SER A 90 -27.09 -9.13 -7.55
CA SER A 90 -27.83 -10.22 -8.17
C SER A 90 -29.23 -10.42 -7.57
N SER A 91 -29.41 -10.04 -6.30
CA SER A 91 -30.69 -10.11 -5.58
C SER A 91 -31.76 -9.15 -6.12
N LEU A 92 -31.37 -8.12 -6.87
CA LEU A 92 -32.29 -7.09 -7.39
C LEU A 92 -33.10 -7.54 -8.61
N GLY A 93 -32.87 -8.76 -9.12
CA GLY A 93 -33.66 -9.34 -10.22
C GLY A 93 -33.42 -8.74 -11.62
N HIS A 94 -32.59 -7.70 -11.74
CA HIS A 94 -32.29 -7.03 -13.00
C HIS A 94 -30.82 -7.20 -13.42
N ARG A 95 -30.59 -8.04 -14.43
CA ARG A 95 -29.25 -8.35 -14.98
C ARG A 95 -28.47 -7.11 -15.45
N SER A 96 -29.15 -6.13 -16.04
CA SER A 96 -28.51 -4.91 -16.53
C SER A 96 -27.85 -4.11 -15.41
N ILE A 97 -28.46 -4.08 -14.22
CA ILE A 97 -27.91 -3.35 -13.06
C ILE A 97 -26.60 -3.99 -12.60
N VAL A 98 -26.55 -5.32 -12.57
CA VAL A 98 -25.34 -6.07 -12.22
C VAL A 98 -24.20 -5.79 -13.20
N ILE A 99 -24.49 -5.81 -14.52
CA ILE A 99 -23.47 -5.61 -15.55
C ILE A 99 -22.95 -4.17 -15.54
N TYR A 100 -23.84 -3.17 -15.58
CA TYR A 100 -23.42 -1.77 -15.62
C TYR A 100 -22.81 -1.33 -14.29
N GLY A 101 -23.32 -1.81 -13.16
CA GLY A 101 -22.76 -1.53 -11.84
C GLY A 101 -21.36 -2.12 -11.67
N GLY A 102 -21.17 -3.40 -12.04
CA GLY A 102 -19.86 -4.04 -11.97
C GLY A 102 -18.82 -3.42 -12.92
N LEU A 103 -19.23 -3.02 -14.14
CA LEU A 103 -18.34 -2.34 -15.07
C LEU A 103 -17.98 -0.92 -14.61
N ALA A 104 -18.94 -0.18 -14.06
CA ALA A 104 -18.69 1.14 -13.51
C ALA A 104 -17.70 1.06 -12.34
N GLU A 105 -17.86 0.08 -11.45
CA GLU A 105 -16.94 -0.17 -10.34
C GLU A 105 -15.54 -0.52 -10.82
N LEU A 106 -15.41 -1.40 -11.82
CA LEU A 106 -14.11 -1.79 -12.36
C LEU A 106 -13.37 -0.58 -12.96
N VAL A 107 -14.06 0.25 -13.75
CA VAL A 107 -13.46 1.46 -14.35
C VAL A 107 -13.08 2.47 -13.27
N SER A 108 -13.95 2.70 -12.29
CA SER A 108 -13.70 3.57 -11.15
C SER A 108 -12.47 3.11 -10.35
N GLY A 109 -12.42 1.83 -9.99
CA GLY A 109 -11.32 1.20 -9.26
C GLY A 109 -10.00 1.26 -10.01
N ALA A 110 -10.01 1.00 -11.32
CA ALA A 110 -8.80 1.07 -12.15
C ALA A 110 -8.21 2.49 -12.22
N ILE A 111 -9.06 3.52 -12.32
CA ILE A 111 -8.60 4.93 -12.32
C ILE A 111 -8.07 5.31 -10.94
N SER A 112 -8.82 4.98 -9.88
CA SER A 112 -8.44 5.26 -8.49
C SER A 112 -7.08 4.63 -8.15
N MET A 113 -6.91 3.34 -8.45
CA MET A 113 -5.68 2.62 -8.17
C MET A 113 -4.52 3.09 -9.07
N GLY A 114 -4.79 3.38 -10.34
CA GLY A 114 -3.77 3.90 -11.26
C GLY A 114 -3.23 5.27 -10.82
N LEU A 115 -4.11 6.18 -10.40
CA LEU A 115 -3.73 7.47 -9.85
C LEU A 115 -3.07 7.33 -8.48
N GLY A 116 -3.58 6.45 -7.62
CA GLY A 116 -3.00 6.15 -6.31
C GLY A 116 -1.56 5.65 -6.42
N GLY A 117 -1.30 4.69 -7.31
CA GLY A 117 0.05 4.17 -7.57
C GLY A 117 0.98 5.24 -8.14
N PHE A 118 0.50 6.08 -9.06
CA PHE A 118 1.30 7.18 -9.61
C PHE A 118 1.66 8.24 -8.55
N LEU A 119 0.70 8.65 -7.72
CA LEU A 119 0.93 9.61 -6.63
C LEU A 119 1.86 9.04 -5.57
N ALA A 120 1.72 7.76 -5.23
CA ALA A 120 2.60 7.06 -4.29
C ALA A 120 4.05 7.05 -4.81
N ALA A 121 4.27 6.65 -6.06
CA ALA A 121 5.60 6.64 -6.67
C ALA A 121 6.23 8.04 -6.75
N LYS A 122 5.42 9.06 -7.08
CA LYS A 122 5.88 10.45 -7.11
C LYS A 122 6.27 10.93 -5.70
N SER A 123 5.45 10.63 -4.70
CA SER A 123 5.72 10.99 -3.30
C SER A 123 7.00 10.33 -2.79
N GLU A 124 7.22 9.05 -3.11
CA GLU A 124 8.43 8.33 -2.74
C GLU A 124 9.68 8.95 -3.37
N ALA A 125 9.61 9.36 -4.63
CA ALA A 125 10.73 10.04 -5.31
C ALA A 125 11.06 11.40 -4.68
N ASP A 126 10.05 12.22 -4.38
CA ASP A 126 10.21 13.51 -3.72
C ASP A 126 10.74 13.36 -2.29
N HIS A 127 10.23 12.35 -1.57
CA HIS A 127 10.69 11.98 -0.22
C HIS A 127 12.16 11.57 -0.24
N TYR A 128 12.55 10.69 -1.16
CA TYR A 128 13.94 10.25 -1.33
C TYR A 128 14.89 11.41 -1.62
N ALA A 129 14.51 12.33 -2.52
CA ALA A 129 15.32 13.50 -2.83
C ALA A 129 15.50 14.43 -1.61
N THR A 130 14.48 14.54 -0.78
CA THR A 130 14.53 15.36 0.44
C THR A 130 15.44 14.72 1.49
N GLU A 131 15.32 13.41 1.71
CA GLU A 131 16.16 12.69 2.68
C GLU A 131 17.63 12.70 2.27
N ARG A 132 17.92 12.50 0.97
CA ARG A 132 19.28 12.61 0.43
C ARG A 132 19.94 13.97 0.68
N ARG A 133 19.17 15.07 0.59
CA ARG A 133 19.66 16.43 0.91
C ARG A 133 19.92 16.60 2.40
N ARG A 134 19.06 16.02 3.26
CA ARG A 134 19.21 16.06 4.72
C ARG A 134 20.46 15.32 5.18
N GLU A 135 20.67 14.09 4.71
CA GLU A 135 21.86 13.29 5.01
C GLU A 135 23.16 13.98 4.51
N GLY A 136 23.12 14.59 3.33
CA GLY A 136 24.26 15.31 2.76
C GLY A 136 24.65 16.60 3.51
N LEU A 137 23.72 17.22 4.24
CA LEU A 137 23.98 18.41 5.07
C LEU A 137 24.38 18.06 6.50
N ALA A 138 23.91 16.93 7.05
CA ALA A 138 24.26 16.48 8.40
C ALA A 138 25.61 15.76 8.48
N GLY A 139 26.15 15.29 7.34
CA GLY A 139 27.44 14.60 7.25
C GLY A 139 28.67 15.50 7.10
N LYS A 140 28.56 16.81 7.35
CA LYS A 140 29.63 17.80 7.13
C LYS A 140 29.82 18.69 8.35
#